data_AF-A0A182JFU9-F1
#
_entry.id   AF-A0A182JFU9-F1
#
_cell.length_a   1.000
_cell.length_b   1.000
_cell.length_c   1.000
_cell.angle_alpha   90.00
_cell.angle_beta   90.00
_cell.angle_gamma   90.00
#
_symmetry.space_group_name_H-M   'P 1'
#
loop_
_entity.id
_entity.type
_entity.pdbx_description
1 polymer ?
#
loop_
_entity_poly.entity_id
_entity_poly.type
_entity_poly.pdbx_seq_one_letter_code
_entity_poly.pdbx_strand_id
1 'polypeptide(L)'
;MHCSSRRTSNSSSTSRSNKQQQQQQQQQQQQQQQQQQQQQQQRMRLKLRQQQQQQQPQPLEKAVAGVGEARLVAEQGAISITAIDMLATPEEVAAAVGRVCKRKIGTEQVTVWRRFDGMQKARIKLPRRLAVAVNGVGVKIGYTSCRIVDLGPINKANQFCFRCSERGHLARQCKAPNRSKRCLNCGSTEHAVKQGAAVEETSLRKCSFGL
;
A
#
# COMPACT_ATOMS: atom_id res chain seq x y z
N MET A 1 -92.06 -2.04 54.67
CA MET A 1 -90.96 -2.95 54.30
C MET A 1 -90.14 -2.31 53.19
N HIS A 2 -88.82 -2.43 53.28
CA HIS A 2 -87.80 -1.74 52.50
C HIS A 2 -87.73 -2.18 51.04
N CYS A 3 -87.36 -1.27 50.12
CA CYS A 3 -86.36 -1.58 49.10
C CYS A 3 -85.73 -0.27 48.54
N SER A 4 -84.46 -0.06 48.85
CA SER A 4 -83.65 1.09 48.44
C SER A 4 -83.00 0.84 47.09
N SER A 5 -83.35 1.62 46.06
CA SER A 5 -82.68 1.58 44.75
C SER A 5 -81.41 2.44 44.77
N ARG A 6 -80.26 1.77 44.90
CA ARG A 6 -78.93 2.33 44.64
C ARG A 6 -78.81 2.78 43.17
N ARG A 7 -78.58 4.07 42.93
CA ARG A 7 -77.89 4.56 41.73
C ARG A 7 -76.48 4.99 42.13
N THR A 8 -75.48 4.21 41.74
CA THR A 8 -74.07 4.62 41.84
C THR A 8 -73.49 4.78 40.44
N SER A 9 -73.03 6.01 40.17
CA SER A 9 -71.79 6.38 39.46
C SER A 9 -71.46 5.70 38.12
N ASN A 10 -71.56 6.45 37.01
CA ASN A 10 -70.98 6.04 35.72
C ASN A 10 -70.20 7.16 34.98
N SER A 11 -69.74 8.20 35.69
CA SER A 11 -68.98 9.33 35.10
C SER A 11 -67.46 9.12 35.05
N SER A 12 -66.94 8.02 35.60
CA SER A 12 -65.49 7.74 35.75
C SER A 12 -64.88 6.87 34.63
N SER A 13 -65.72 6.25 33.78
CA SER A 13 -65.30 5.38 32.65
C SER A 13 -64.93 6.19 31.39
N THR A 14 -65.67 7.25 31.06
CA THR A 14 -65.44 8.10 29.88
C THR A 14 -64.15 8.93 29.97
N SER A 15 -63.76 9.39 31.17
CA SER A 15 -62.54 10.17 31.40
C SER A 15 -61.26 9.35 31.28
N ARG A 16 -61.30 8.05 31.61
CA ARG A 16 -60.18 7.12 31.45
C ARG A 16 -59.98 6.74 29.99
N SER A 17 -61.07 6.53 29.24
CA SER A 17 -61.04 6.23 27.80
C SER A 17 -60.48 7.39 26.98
N ASN A 18 -60.84 8.64 27.30
CA ASN A 18 -60.29 9.83 26.63
C ASN A 18 -58.79 10.05 26.93
N LYS A 19 -58.34 9.83 28.17
CA LYS A 19 -56.90 9.90 28.50
C LYS A 19 -56.10 8.82 27.78
N GLN A 20 -56.63 7.59 27.67
CA GLN A 20 -55.98 6.51 26.92
C GLN A 20 -55.89 6.81 25.41
N GLN A 21 -56.95 7.33 24.79
CA GLN A 21 -56.92 7.74 23.38
C GLN A 21 -55.93 8.89 23.13
N GLN A 22 -55.89 9.88 24.02
CA GLN A 22 -54.96 11.00 23.91
C GLN A 22 -53.50 10.56 24.08
N GLN A 23 -53.25 9.59 24.97
CA GLN A 23 -51.92 9.01 25.17
C GLN A 23 -51.48 8.14 23.98
N GLN A 24 -52.40 7.39 23.36
CA GLN A 24 -52.14 6.65 22.12
C GLN A 24 -51.85 7.60 20.94
N GLN A 25 -52.60 8.69 20.79
CA GLN A 25 -52.33 9.70 19.75
C GLN A 25 -50.96 10.36 19.93
N GLN A 26 -50.59 10.70 21.17
CA GLN A 26 -49.25 11.24 21.47
C GLN A 26 -48.13 10.23 21.14
N GLN A 27 -48.31 8.94 21.46
CA GLN A 27 -47.34 7.90 21.11
C GLN A 27 -47.22 7.72 19.59
N GLN A 28 -48.33 7.74 18.85
CA GLN A 28 -48.31 7.67 17.38
C GLN A 28 -47.60 8.89 16.76
N GLN A 29 -47.83 10.09 17.27
CA GLN A 29 -47.14 11.30 16.81
C GLN A 29 -45.63 11.24 17.10
N GLN A 30 -45.22 10.75 18.28
CA GLN A 30 -43.81 10.56 18.62
C GLN A 30 -43.13 9.52 17.71
N GLN A 31 -43.81 8.41 17.40
CA GLN A 31 -43.29 7.40 16.46
C GLN A 31 -43.13 7.96 15.04
N GLN A 32 -44.10 8.75 14.55
CA GLN A 32 -44.01 9.39 13.24
C GLN A 32 -42.85 10.39 13.17
N GLN A 33 -42.63 11.19 14.22
CA GLN A 33 -41.49 12.11 14.30
C GLN A 33 -40.15 11.37 14.30
N GLN A 34 -40.02 10.27 15.04
CA GLN A 34 -38.81 9.43 15.02
C GLN A 34 -38.55 8.82 13.63
N GLN A 35 -39.57 8.32 12.95
CA GLN A 35 -39.42 7.78 11.60
C GLN A 35 -38.98 8.86 10.60
N GLN A 36 -39.55 10.07 10.68
CA GLN A 36 -39.14 11.19 9.82
C GLN A 36 -37.68 11.59 10.07
N GLN A 37 -37.24 11.65 11.34
CA GLN A 37 -35.84 11.94 11.67
C GLN A 37 -34.88 10.87 11.12
N GLN A 38 -35.23 9.57 11.23
CA GLN A 38 -34.42 8.49 10.68
C GLN A 38 -34.31 8.57 9.14
N GLN A 39 -35.41 8.87 8.44
CA GLN A 39 -35.41 9.06 6.99
C GLN A 39 -34.56 10.26 6.57
N GLN A 40 -34.61 11.38 7.31
CA GLN A 40 -33.77 12.55 7.06
C GLN A 40 -32.28 12.23 7.23
N GLN A 41 -31.92 11.49 8.29
CA GLN A 41 -30.53 11.05 8.51
C GLN A 41 -30.03 10.14 7.39
N GLN A 42 -30.84 9.18 6.94
CA GLN A 42 -30.48 8.29 5.82
C GLN A 42 -30.27 9.08 4.52
N ARG A 43 -31.14 10.06 4.24
CA ARG A 43 -31.04 10.94 3.07
C ARG A 43 -29.79 11.83 3.10
N MET A 44 -29.40 12.33 4.27
CA MET A 44 -28.14 13.07 4.45
C MET A 44 -26.91 12.20 4.19
N ARG A 45 -26.89 10.96 4.68
CA ARG A 45 -25.77 10.01 4.43
C ARG A 45 -25.62 9.69 2.93
N LEU A 46 -26.74 9.50 2.23
CA LEU A 46 -26.74 9.26 0.77
C LEU A 46 -26.18 10.46 -0.01
N LYS A 47 -26.56 11.69 0.36
CA LYS A 47 -26.02 12.91 -0.23
C LYS A 47 -24.51 13.05 -0.01
N LEU A 48 -24.03 12.81 1.21
CA LEU A 48 -22.59 12.85 1.53
C LEU A 48 -21.80 11.86 0.67
N ARG A 49 -22.33 10.64 0.48
CA ARG A 49 -21.71 9.59 -0.32
C ARG A 49 -21.72 9.92 -1.82
N GLN A 50 -22.77 10.55 -2.33
CA GLN A 50 -22.80 11.08 -3.71
C GLN A 50 -21.80 12.22 -3.91
N GLN A 51 -21.68 13.13 -2.95
CA GLN A 51 -20.74 14.26 -3.02
C GLN A 51 -19.28 13.78 -3.01
N GLN A 52 -18.96 12.77 -2.20
CA GLN A 52 -17.64 12.13 -2.22
C GLN A 52 -17.34 11.41 -3.54
N GLN A 53 -18.35 10.85 -4.21
CA GLN A 53 -18.16 10.25 -5.54
C GLN A 53 -17.92 11.30 -6.63
N GLN A 54 -18.57 12.47 -6.56
CA GLN A 54 -18.35 13.57 -7.52
C GLN A 54 -17.02 14.31 -7.31
N GLN A 55 -16.49 14.32 -6.08
CA GLN A 55 -15.16 14.86 -5.77
C GLN A 55 -14.01 13.87 -6.08
N GLN A 56 -14.28 12.74 -6.77
CA GLN A 56 -13.17 12.01 -7.38
C GLN A 56 -12.41 12.99 -8.29
N PRO A 57 -11.10 13.16 -8.10
CA PRO A 57 -10.33 14.10 -8.90
C PRO A 57 -10.48 13.67 -10.37
N GLN A 58 -11.10 14.56 -11.16
CA GLN A 58 -11.08 14.49 -12.62
C GLN A 58 -9.64 14.19 -13.06
N PRO A 59 -9.42 13.29 -14.03
CA PRO A 59 -8.07 12.98 -14.47
C PRO A 59 -7.36 14.27 -14.89
N LEU A 60 -6.30 14.63 -14.16
CA LEU A 60 -5.37 15.73 -14.48
C LEU A 60 -4.77 15.62 -15.89
N GLU A 61 -5.06 14.55 -16.62
CA GLU A 61 -4.61 14.33 -18.00
C GLU A 61 -5.10 15.41 -18.98
N LYS A 62 -6.28 16.01 -18.75
CA LYS A 62 -6.83 17.03 -19.67
C LYS A 62 -6.20 18.41 -19.53
N ALA A 63 -5.59 18.72 -18.38
CA ALA A 63 -4.96 20.03 -18.14
C ALA A 63 -3.48 20.08 -18.55
N VAL A 64 -2.88 18.93 -18.87
CA VAL A 64 -1.44 18.77 -19.13
C VAL A 64 -1.15 18.60 -20.64
N ALA A 65 -2.17 18.67 -21.49
CA ALA A 65 -2.08 18.43 -22.93
C ALA A 65 -1.31 19.52 -23.73
N GLY A 66 -0.43 20.30 -23.11
CA GLY A 66 0.35 21.30 -23.84
C GLY A 66 1.48 22.04 -23.14
N VAL A 67 1.71 21.89 -21.83
CA VAL A 67 2.68 22.76 -21.10
C VAL A 67 3.76 22.00 -20.30
N GLY A 68 3.77 20.66 -20.30
CA GLY A 68 4.91 19.91 -19.79
C GLY A 68 4.57 18.55 -19.17
N GLU A 69 5.59 17.73 -18.89
CA GLU A 69 5.41 16.49 -18.16
C GLU A 69 4.98 16.76 -16.70
N ALA A 70 3.72 16.46 -16.38
CA ALA A 70 3.28 16.44 -14.98
C ALA A 70 4.01 15.32 -14.22
N ARG A 71 4.99 15.71 -13.41
CA ARG A 71 5.63 14.81 -12.45
C ARG A 71 4.74 14.67 -11.21
N LEU A 72 3.92 13.63 -11.19
CA LEU A 72 3.20 13.26 -9.97
C LEU A 72 4.22 12.93 -8.87
N VAL A 73 4.22 13.72 -7.79
CA VAL A 73 4.96 13.44 -6.56
C VAL A 73 4.22 12.31 -5.83
N ALA A 74 4.34 11.09 -6.36
CA ALA A 74 3.82 9.89 -5.72
C ALA A 74 4.91 9.24 -4.87
N GLU A 75 4.52 8.58 -3.78
CA GLU A 75 5.41 7.68 -3.03
C GLU A 75 6.01 6.64 -3.99
N GLN A 76 7.34 6.55 -4.02
CA GLN A 76 8.06 5.66 -4.93
C GLN A 76 8.19 4.26 -4.29
N GLY A 77 7.84 3.24 -5.06
CA GLY A 77 8.14 1.83 -4.79
C GLY A 77 9.18 1.29 -5.75
N ALA A 78 9.57 0.03 -5.55
CA ALA A 78 10.43 -0.68 -6.48
C ALA A 78 9.92 -2.10 -6.69
N ILE A 79 9.90 -2.56 -7.94
CA ILE A 79 9.64 -3.95 -8.29
C ILE A 79 10.93 -4.63 -8.73
N SER A 80 10.97 -5.94 -8.61
CA SER A 80 12.00 -6.79 -9.18
C SER A 80 11.41 -7.80 -10.15
N ILE A 81 12.13 -8.04 -11.23
CA ILE A 81 11.81 -9.06 -12.21
C ILE A 81 13.02 -9.99 -12.31
N THR A 82 12.79 -11.28 -12.10
CA THR A 82 13.82 -12.33 -12.19
C THR A 82 13.62 -13.15 -13.46
N ALA A 83 14.66 -13.90 -13.84
CA ALA A 83 14.66 -14.79 -15.01
C ALA A 83 14.47 -14.05 -16.35
N ILE A 84 15.09 -12.87 -16.46
CA ILE A 84 15.13 -12.12 -17.72
C ILE A 84 16.22 -12.74 -18.60
N ASP A 85 16.00 -12.77 -19.91
CA ASP A 85 16.97 -13.28 -20.89
C ASP A 85 18.29 -12.48 -20.89
N MET A 86 19.40 -13.10 -21.30
CA MET A 86 20.72 -12.45 -21.34
C MET A 86 20.81 -11.35 -22.42
N LEU A 87 20.04 -11.46 -23.50
CA LEU A 87 20.03 -10.51 -24.61
C LEU A 87 19.01 -9.39 -24.42
N ALA A 88 18.11 -9.52 -23.45
CA ALA A 88 17.09 -8.51 -23.18
C ALA A 88 17.75 -7.17 -22.80
N THR A 89 17.33 -6.10 -23.48
CA THR A 89 17.81 -4.74 -23.22
C THR A 89 16.97 -4.08 -22.13
N PRO A 90 17.51 -3.09 -21.39
CA PRO A 90 16.73 -2.34 -20.40
C PRO A 90 15.52 -1.61 -21.02
N GLU A 91 15.59 -1.27 -22.31
CA GLU A 91 14.51 -0.66 -23.09
C GLU A 91 13.34 -1.63 -23.29
N GLU A 92 13.63 -2.88 -23.66
CA GLU A 92 12.62 -3.92 -23.77
C GLU A 92 11.94 -4.21 -22.44
N VAL A 93 12.72 -4.23 -21.34
CA VAL A 93 12.18 -4.38 -19.99
C VAL A 93 11.26 -3.21 -19.64
N ALA A 94 11.67 -1.98 -19.91
CA ALA A 94 10.85 -0.78 -19.68
C ALA A 94 9.55 -0.82 -20.50
N ALA A 95 9.62 -1.20 -21.78
CA ALA A 95 8.45 -1.31 -22.65
C ALA A 95 7.49 -2.43 -22.22
N ALA A 96 8.02 -3.58 -21.77
CA ALA A 96 7.22 -4.69 -21.28
C ALA A 96 6.46 -4.32 -19.99
N VAL A 97 7.14 -3.70 -19.03
CA VAL A 97 6.50 -3.22 -17.78
C VAL A 97 5.53 -2.08 -18.09
N GLY A 98 5.87 -1.19 -19.03
CA GLY A 98 5.01 -0.10 -19.46
C GLY A 98 3.69 -0.56 -20.08
N ARG A 99 3.70 -1.68 -20.83
CA ARG A 99 2.49 -2.33 -21.35
C ARG A 99 1.57 -2.82 -20.23
N VAL A 100 2.14 -3.47 -19.20
CA VAL A 100 1.37 -3.96 -18.04
C VAL A 100 0.83 -2.79 -17.20
N CYS A 101 1.65 -1.76 -16.97
CA CYS A 101 1.30 -0.61 -16.15
C CYS A 101 0.47 0.46 -16.88
N LYS A 102 0.25 0.31 -18.20
CA LYS A 102 -0.39 1.31 -19.08
C LYS A 102 0.25 2.70 -18.95
N ARG A 103 1.56 2.76 -18.76
CA ARG A 103 2.33 3.99 -18.50
C ARG A 103 3.69 3.90 -19.18
N LYS A 104 4.21 5.02 -19.69
CA LYS A 104 5.60 5.10 -20.16
C LYS A 104 6.56 5.08 -18.96
N ILE A 105 7.54 4.19 -18.99
CA ILE A 105 8.61 4.07 -17.99
C ILE A 105 9.91 4.46 -18.68
N GLY A 106 10.66 5.38 -18.08
CA GLY A 106 11.97 5.81 -18.60
C GLY A 106 13.06 4.79 -18.26
N THR A 107 14.09 4.70 -19.11
CA THR A 107 15.23 3.80 -18.93
C THR A 107 16.02 4.08 -17.65
N GLU A 108 16.07 5.33 -17.19
CA GLU A 108 16.74 5.72 -15.93
C GLU A 108 16.16 5.05 -14.68
N GLN A 109 14.89 4.64 -14.74
CA GLN A 109 14.22 3.98 -13.62
C GLN A 109 14.54 2.49 -13.55
N VAL A 110 15.14 1.93 -14.60
CA VAL A 110 15.41 0.51 -14.79
C VAL A 110 16.89 0.23 -14.55
N THR A 111 17.18 -0.63 -13.59
CA THR A 111 18.53 -1.15 -13.36
C THR A 111 18.51 -2.64 -13.62
N VAL A 112 19.29 -3.10 -14.59
CA VAL A 112 19.39 -4.51 -14.95
C VAL A 112 20.80 -5.00 -14.70
N TRP A 113 20.95 -6.18 -14.12
CA TRP A 113 22.25 -6.80 -13.89
C TRP A 113 22.19 -8.30 -14.20
N ARG A 114 23.32 -8.85 -14.62
CA ARG A 114 23.49 -10.29 -14.81
C ARG A 114 23.68 -10.96 -13.46
N ARG A 115 23.02 -12.09 -13.28
CA ARG A 115 23.21 -12.99 -12.14
C ARG A 115 24.20 -14.09 -12.54
N PHE A 116 24.69 -14.82 -11.54
CA PHE A 116 25.61 -15.93 -11.73
C PHE A 116 24.98 -17.12 -12.48
N ASP A 117 23.65 -17.24 -12.43
CA ASP A 117 22.86 -18.28 -13.11
C ASP A 117 22.71 -18.06 -14.64
N GLY A 118 23.38 -17.05 -15.21
CA GLY A 118 23.29 -16.72 -16.64
C GLY A 118 22.04 -15.91 -17.01
N MET A 119 21.08 -15.71 -16.09
CA MET A 119 19.91 -14.88 -16.32
C MET A 119 20.15 -13.44 -15.84
N GLN A 120 19.33 -12.52 -16.34
CA GLN A 120 19.28 -11.15 -15.86
C GLN A 120 18.24 -10.96 -14.76
N LYS A 121 18.47 -9.98 -13.89
CA LYS A 121 17.51 -9.47 -12.92
C LYS A 121 17.39 -7.97 -13.09
N ALA A 122 16.15 -7.48 -13.15
CA ALA A 122 15.85 -6.06 -13.21
C ALA A 122 15.26 -5.57 -11.89
N ARG A 123 15.55 -4.32 -11.57
CA ARG A 123 14.88 -3.51 -10.56
C ARG A 123 14.35 -2.26 -11.24
N ILE A 124 13.05 -2.00 -11.07
CA ILE A 124 12.39 -0.83 -11.66
C ILE A 124 11.81 0.02 -10.53
N LYS A 125 12.09 1.33 -10.55
CA LYS A 125 11.45 2.32 -9.66
C LYS A 125 10.18 2.83 -10.30
N LEU A 126 9.06 2.79 -9.59
CA LEU A 126 7.76 3.26 -10.06
C LEU A 126 6.88 3.66 -8.88
N PRO A 127 5.79 4.43 -9.07
CA PRO A 127 4.87 4.75 -7.99
C PRO A 127 4.39 3.52 -7.23
N ARG A 128 4.37 3.60 -5.90
CA ARG A 128 4.05 2.48 -5.00
C ARG A 128 2.70 1.84 -5.31
N ARG A 129 1.69 2.65 -5.67
CA ARG A 129 0.37 2.17 -6.08
C ARG A 129 0.45 1.15 -7.23
N LEU A 130 1.33 1.40 -8.20
CA LEU A 130 1.53 0.52 -9.34
C LEU A 130 2.36 -0.71 -8.95
N ALA A 131 3.43 -0.52 -8.17
CA ALA A 131 4.27 -1.62 -7.70
C ALA A 131 3.46 -2.72 -6.99
N VAL A 132 2.52 -2.33 -6.12
CA VAL A 132 1.63 -3.25 -5.43
C VAL A 132 0.64 -3.91 -6.40
N ALA A 133 0.08 -3.14 -7.35
CA ALA A 133 -0.92 -3.64 -8.30
C ALA A 133 -0.36 -4.68 -9.28
N VAL A 134 0.93 -4.59 -9.64
CA VAL A 134 1.57 -5.54 -10.57
C VAL A 134 2.26 -6.71 -9.88
N ASN A 135 2.18 -6.82 -8.56
CA ASN A 135 2.81 -7.91 -7.82
C ASN A 135 2.22 -9.27 -8.21
N GLY A 136 3.08 -10.23 -8.57
CA GLY A 136 2.69 -11.56 -9.03
C GLY A 136 2.24 -11.64 -10.49
N VAL A 137 2.13 -10.51 -11.19
CA VAL A 137 1.73 -10.46 -12.60
C VAL A 137 2.86 -11.00 -13.49
N GLY A 138 2.49 -11.83 -14.46
CA GLY A 138 3.40 -12.32 -15.49
C GLY A 138 3.60 -11.26 -16.57
N VAL A 139 4.85 -11.02 -16.95
CA VAL A 139 5.24 -10.08 -18.01
C VAL A 139 6.09 -10.81 -19.05
N LYS A 140 5.80 -10.58 -20.32
CA LYS A 140 6.62 -11.10 -21.43
C LYS A 140 7.70 -10.08 -21.79
N ILE A 141 8.95 -10.48 -21.66
CA ILE A 141 10.13 -9.69 -22.03
C ILE A 141 10.86 -10.50 -23.10
N GLY A 142 10.91 -9.97 -24.33
CA GLY A 142 11.31 -10.75 -25.50
C GLY A 142 10.48 -12.03 -25.62
N TYR A 143 11.14 -13.18 -25.56
CA TYR A 143 10.53 -14.51 -25.61
C TYR A 143 10.29 -15.15 -24.23
N THR A 144 10.70 -14.51 -23.14
CA THR A 144 10.68 -15.08 -21.80
C THR A 144 9.51 -14.52 -20.97
N SER A 145 8.77 -15.41 -20.31
CA SER A 145 7.75 -15.02 -19.33
C SER A 145 8.37 -14.88 -17.94
N CYS A 146 8.40 -13.66 -17.43
CA CYS A 146 8.94 -13.34 -16.11
C CYS A 146 7.80 -13.01 -15.13
N ARG A 147 8.02 -13.17 -13.83
CA ARG A 147 7.09 -12.70 -12.78
C ARG A 147 7.61 -11.41 -12.16
N ILE A 148 6.69 -10.47 -11.96
CA ILE A 148 6.97 -9.23 -11.25
C ILE A 148 6.78 -9.47 -9.74
N VAL A 149 7.73 -9.01 -8.93
CA VAL A 149 7.69 -9.09 -7.47
C VAL A 149 7.85 -7.68 -6.90
N ASP A 150 6.92 -7.25 -6.05
CA ASP A 150 7.07 -6.01 -5.27
C ASP A 150 8.18 -6.18 -4.22
N LEU A 151 9.15 -5.27 -4.18
CA LEU A 151 10.21 -5.28 -3.17
C LEU A 151 9.80 -4.56 -1.88
N GLY A 152 8.64 -3.91 -1.87
CA GLY A 152 8.15 -3.15 -0.73
C GLY A 152 9.10 -2.03 -0.28
N PRO A 153 8.82 -1.42 0.88
CA PRO A 153 9.76 -0.50 1.51
C PRO A 153 10.95 -1.29 2.04
N ILE A 154 12.15 -0.71 1.95
CA ILE A 154 13.32 -1.29 2.59
C ILE A 154 13.05 -1.36 4.09
N ASN A 155 12.92 -2.57 4.63
CA ASN A 155 12.77 -2.79 6.07
C ASN A 155 14.03 -2.27 6.77
N LYS A 156 13.95 -1.10 7.40
CA LYS A 156 15.08 -0.48 8.14
C LYS A 156 15.67 -1.43 9.18
N ALA A 157 14.82 -2.28 9.79
CA ALA A 157 15.22 -3.31 10.74
C ALA A 157 16.22 -4.34 10.16
N ASN A 158 16.09 -4.68 8.87
CA ASN A 158 16.99 -5.62 8.19
C ASN A 158 18.14 -4.93 7.44
N GLN A 159 18.28 -3.61 7.60
CA GLN A 159 19.35 -2.88 6.94
C GLN A 159 20.68 -3.17 7.64
N PHE A 160 21.65 -3.67 6.89
CA PHE A 160 22.98 -3.98 7.38
C PHE A 160 23.85 -2.72 7.40
N CYS A 161 24.44 -2.42 8.55
CA CYS A 161 25.36 -1.31 8.71
C CYS A 161 26.77 -1.73 8.28
N PHE A 162 27.25 -1.20 7.15
CA PHE A 162 28.62 -1.45 6.66
C PHE A 162 29.75 -0.85 7.53
N ARG A 163 29.40 -0.15 8.63
CA ARG A 163 30.37 0.41 9.58
C ARG A 163 30.62 -0.50 10.78
N CYS A 164 29.58 -1.05 11.39
CA CYS A 164 29.70 -1.91 12.58
C CYS A 164 29.26 -3.36 12.35
N SER A 165 28.76 -3.69 11.16
CA SER A 165 28.21 -5.01 10.79
C SER A 165 26.94 -5.41 11.56
N GLU A 166 26.25 -4.46 12.20
CA GLU A 166 24.98 -4.69 12.89
C GLU A 166 23.78 -4.33 11.99
N ARG A 167 22.61 -4.89 12.32
CA ARG A 167 21.34 -4.62 11.61
C ARG A 167 20.58 -3.48 12.29
N GLY A 168 19.68 -2.83 11.54
CA GLY A 168 18.74 -1.84 12.06
C GLY A 168 19.10 -0.38 11.78
N HIS A 169 20.27 -0.12 11.19
CA HIS A 169 20.70 1.24 10.86
C HIS A 169 21.66 1.31 9.67
N LEU A 170 21.80 2.51 9.10
CA LEU A 170 22.77 2.82 8.04
C LEU A 170 24.10 3.27 8.62
N ALA A 171 25.19 3.09 7.87
CA ALA A 171 26.52 3.60 8.24
C ALA A 171 26.53 5.11 8.59
N ARG A 172 25.63 5.90 7.96
CA ARG A 172 25.46 7.34 8.25
C ARG A 172 24.87 7.63 9.63
N GLN A 173 24.11 6.69 10.20
CA GLN A 173 23.44 6.79 11.51
C GLN A 173 24.15 5.94 12.58
N CYS A 174 25.29 5.36 12.23
CA CYS A 174 26.04 4.47 13.10
C CYS A 174 26.85 5.28 14.14
N LYS A 175 26.53 5.07 15.42
CA LYS A 175 27.27 5.63 16.57
C LYS A 175 28.42 4.72 17.04
N ALA A 176 28.49 3.49 16.54
CA ALA A 176 29.52 2.53 16.89
C ALA A 176 30.87 2.83 16.20
N PRO A 177 31.99 2.32 16.76
CA PRO A 177 33.31 2.48 16.18
C PRO A 177 33.42 1.85 14.78
N ASN A 178 34.23 2.47 13.94
CA ASN A 178 34.32 2.13 12.52
C ASN A 178 35.13 0.84 12.29
N ARG A 179 34.44 -0.24 11.89
CA ARG A 179 35.03 -1.53 11.50
C ARG A 179 35.07 -1.74 9.98
N SER A 180 34.80 -0.72 9.16
CA SER A 180 34.73 -0.84 7.69
C SER A 180 36.03 -1.29 7.02
N LYS A 181 37.18 -1.22 7.70
CA LYS A 181 38.48 -1.72 7.21
C LYS A 181 38.68 -3.22 7.44
N ARG A 182 37.67 -3.93 7.95
CA ARG A 182 37.71 -5.37 8.23
C ARG A 182 36.78 -6.09 7.25
N CYS A 183 37.05 -7.36 6.98
CA CYS A 183 36.15 -8.21 6.23
C CYS A 183 34.77 -8.24 6.91
N LEU A 184 33.71 -8.01 6.13
CA LEU A 184 32.34 -8.00 6.64
C LEU A 184 31.84 -9.39 7.03
N ASN A 185 32.48 -10.46 6.53
CA ASN A 185 32.10 -11.84 6.79
C ASN A 185 32.85 -12.44 8.00
N CYS A 186 34.17 -12.22 8.13
CA CYS A 186 34.97 -12.81 9.22
C CYS A 186 35.64 -11.80 10.18
N GLY A 187 35.58 -10.49 9.91
CA GLY A 187 36.19 -9.47 10.78
C GLY A 187 37.72 -9.32 10.67
N SER A 188 38.40 -10.08 9.81
CA SER A 188 39.85 -9.98 9.62
C SER A 188 40.26 -8.76 8.81
N THR A 189 41.47 -8.24 9.02
CA THR A 189 42.06 -7.15 8.22
C THR A 189 42.79 -7.64 6.96
N GLU A 190 43.01 -8.95 6.82
CA GLU A 190 43.83 -9.54 5.75
C GLU A 190 43.16 -9.49 4.36
N HIS A 191 41.83 -9.53 4.29
CA HIS A 191 41.06 -9.40 3.05
C HIS A 191 39.97 -8.35 3.21
N ALA A 192 40.40 -7.18 3.71
CA ALA A 192 39.54 -6.02 3.92
C ALA A 192 38.79 -5.63 2.63
N VAL A 193 37.55 -5.17 2.82
CA VAL A 193 36.70 -4.72 1.71
C VAL A 193 37.29 -3.42 1.15
N LYS A 194 37.84 -3.53 -0.07
CA LYS A 194 38.16 -2.46 -1.04
C LYS A 194 39.65 -2.13 -1.20
N GLN A 195 40.35 -2.93 -2.01
CA GLN A 195 41.02 -2.45 -3.24
C GLN A 195 40.99 -3.57 -4.28
N GLY A 196 40.62 -3.23 -5.52
CA GLY A 196 40.79 -4.11 -6.67
C GLY A 196 42.27 -4.22 -7.03
N ALA A 197 43.03 -4.95 -6.23
CA ALA A 197 44.27 -5.54 -6.67
C ALA A 197 43.96 -7.01 -6.97
N ALA A 198 44.17 -7.41 -8.21
CA ALA A 198 44.28 -8.80 -8.58
C ALA A 198 45.32 -9.46 -7.65
N VAL A 199 44.85 -10.12 -6.59
CA VAL A 199 45.58 -11.25 -6.05
C VAL A 199 45.10 -12.45 -6.84
N GLU A 200 46.07 -13.11 -7.46
CA GLU A 200 45.92 -14.32 -8.25
C GLU A 200 44.80 -15.25 -7.77
N GLU A 201 44.27 -15.98 -8.75
CA GLU A 201 43.14 -16.90 -8.82
C GLU A 201 43.00 -17.97 -7.70
N THR A 202 43.80 -17.91 -6.64
CA THR A 202 43.92 -18.93 -5.60
C THR A 202 43.44 -18.49 -4.21
N SER A 203 42.96 -17.25 -4.01
CA SER A 203 42.57 -16.74 -2.68
C SER A 203 41.09 -16.31 -2.53
N LEU A 204 40.21 -16.68 -3.47
CA LEU A 204 38.76 -16.44 -3.39
C LEU A 204 38.02 -17.36 -2.39
N ARG A 205 38.71 -18.28 -1.72
CA ARG A 205 38.11 -19.29 -0.82
C ARG A 205 38.42 -19.14 0.67
N LYS A 206 39.16 -18.11 1.10
CA LYS A 206 39.62 -18.03 2.50
C LYS A 206 38.62 -17.42 3.49
N CYS A 207 37.45 -16.99 3.03
CA CYS A 207 36.35 -16.62 3.90
C CYS A 207 35.27 -17.72 3.96
N SER A 208 35.71 -18.97 4.12
CA SER A 208 34.82 -20.11 4.38
C SER A 208 34.53 -20.17 5.88
N PHE A 209 33.63 -19.32 6.38
CA PHE A 209 32.99 -19.56 7.67
C PHE A 209 31.87 -20.56 7.43
N GLY A 210 32.09 -21.80 7.87
CA GLY A 210 31.12 -22.88 7.78
C GLY A 210 29.90 -22.59 8.63
N LEU A 211 28.74 -22.64 7.96
CA LEU A 211 27.55 -23.35 8.40
C LEU A 211 27.10 -24.23 7.23
#